data_AF-A0A8H5GF38-F1
#
_entry.id   AF-A0A8H5GF38-F1
#
_cell.length_a   1.000
_cell.length_b   1.000
_cell.length_c   1.000
_cell.angle_alpha   90.00
_cell.angle_beta   90.00
_cell.angle_gamma   90.00
#
_symmetry.space_group_name_H-M   'P 1'
#
loop_
_entity.id
_entity.type
_entity.pdbx_description
1 polymer ?
#
loop_
_entity_poly.entity_id
_entity_poly.type
_entity_poly.pdbx_seq_one_letter_code
_entity_poly.pdbx_strand_id
1 'polypeptide(L)'
;MATALVLTQTPSDYHRIVSPTLKVPDISNVSIPVGILACQRDPLRRTIDTTVVSAEIHRPPPSDAGKKGKKTVVAPTLPIGPIILVTLHDTVIFPEGGGQPTDTGLITTTKDGRQWEVAQCKRHGGHAVHYVSVKEGTAEAGLEAFAPGVSVIAELGEKDFERRYDHMSMHTSQHLLSALLETRLNLPTLSWSLTSYPQPCYVELPRGMSQEEINSIQSEANKLVFEGRRVHVEVQELDRQADPQSQSAPKLENGRAIGKALPEDYTGGVKRVVVIDGVDRNPCCGTHLPSIHNLQLFLLPHTESLSRRDGNSGSTTTVRLYFLCGPRLIHHLTNTHTLLTSTASILSSGLPVVPERVQQVVDERRKADKRVGDVESELAGWIGRGLIDELIRDTQDGAGLWKKHLHRTDDSSNPLGFLSSIAFAISDGTKDKSVTSPYLIILTSSPSAQVPNSQSTVLVIGSDDKKVKEAGDALKAKLGIKGGGKGPRWSGKLSGVWRDTKETAGVEETLKGIW
;
A
#
# COMPACT_ATOMS: atom_id res chain seq x y z
N MET A 1 18.74 3.87 35.36
CA MET A 1 17.54 3.70 34.52
C MET A 1 16.79 5.03 34.53
N ALA A 2 16.94 5.83 33.47
CA ALA A 2 16.22 7.09 33.37
C ALA A 2 14.89 6.83 32.68
N THR A 3 13.79 6.93 33.43
CA THR A 3 12.43 7.03 32.89
C THR A 3 12.32 8.38 32.20
N ALA A 4 12.82 8.46 30.97
CA ALA A 4 12.62 9.62 30.13
C ALA A 4 11.15 9.61 29.68
N LEU A 5 10.31 10.32 30.43
CA LEU A 5 8.93 10.61 30.09
C LEU A 5 8.92 11.34 28.74
N VAL A 6 8.07 10.88 27.82
CA VAL A 6 7.78 11.59 26.57
C VAL A 6 7.37 13.02 26.93
N LEU A 7 8.04 14.03 26.38
CA LEU A 7 7.72 15.42 26.69
C LEU A 7 6.27 15.69 26.30
N THR A 8 5.47 16.07 27.30
CA THR A 8 4.04 16.43 27.15
C THR A 8 3.83 17.94 27.03
N GLN A 9 4.88 18.73 27.23
CA GLN A 9 4.88 20.19 27.14
C GLN A 9 6.04 20.66 26.30
N THR A 10 5.82 21.72 25.52
CA THR A 10 6.89 22.36 24.75
C THR A 10 7.79 23.15 25.70
N PRO A 11 9.12 22.94 25.68
CA PRO A 11 10.07 23.75 26.44
C PRO A 11 9.97 25.24 26.08
N SER A 12 10.14 26.12 27.06
CA SER A 12 10.03 27.58 26.85
C SER A 12 11.03 28.14 25.84
N ASP A 13 12.19 27.50 25.67
CA ASP A 13 13.23 27.87 24.72
C ASP A 13 13.15 27.11 23.38
N TYR A 14 12.04 26.40 23.12
CA TYR A 14 11.79 25.76 21.82
C TYR A 14 11.74 26.79 20.69
N HIS A 15 11.07 27.93 20.90
CA HIS A 15 10.95 28.99 19.89
C HIS A 15 11.89 30.15 20.19
N ARG A 16 12.84 30.41 19.29
CA ARG A 16 13.90 31.41 19.47
C ARG A 16 13.86 32.43 18.34
N ILE A 17 13.59 33.68 18.68
CA ILE A 17 13.75 34.80 17.75
C ILE A 17 15.22 35.21 17.77
N VAL A 18 15.91 35.01 16.65
CA VAL A 18 17.34 35.34 16.50
C VAL A 18 17.58 36.62 15.69
N SER A 19 16.50 37.28 15.23
CA SER A 19 16.55 38.62 14.66
C SER A 19 16.27 39.68 15.74
N PRO A 20 17.07 40.77 15.82
CA PRO A 20 16.83 41.86 16.77
C PRO A 20 15.57 42.69 16.44
N THR A 21 15.10 42.65 15.20
CA THR A 21 13.98 43.47 14.70
C THR A 21 12.66 42.70 14.64
N LEU A 22 12.71 41.37 14.52
CA LEU A 22 11.50 40.55 14.41
C LEU A 22 10.75 40.53 15.74
N LYS A 23 9.47 40.91 15.72
CA LYS A 23 8.55 40.73 16.84
C LYS A 23 7.33 39.94 16.39
N VAL A 24 6.81 39.09 17.27
CA VAL A 24 5.50 38.49 17.06
C VAL A 24 4.46 39.60 17.18
N PRO A 25 3.62 39.84 16.16
CA PRO A 25 2.56 40.83 16.26
C PRO A 25 1.67 40.58 17.48
N ASP A 26 1.42 41.61 18.28
CA ASP A 26 0.52 41.60 19.44
C ASP A 26 -0.83 42.29 19.15
N ILE A 27 -0.97 42.85 17.95
CA ILE A 27 -2.17 43.57 17.53
C ILE A 27 -3.20 42.58 16.97
N SER A 28 -4.30 42.42 17.69
CA SER A 28 -5.35 41.42 17.46
C SER A 28 -6.07 41.50 16.11
N ASN A 29 -5.92 42.59 15.36
CA ASN A 29 -6.48 42.75 14.01
C ASN A 29 -5.48 42.46 12.88
N VAL A 30 -4.25 42.04 13.20
CA VAL A 30 -3.22 41.67 12.23
C VAL A 30 -2.94 40.18 12.32
N SER A 31 -3.05 39.43 11.23
CA SER A 31 -2.76 37.99 11.25
C SER A 31 -1.24 37.74 11.35
N ILE A 32 -0.86 36.86 12.29
CA ILE A 32 0.52 36.40 12.46
C ILE A 32 0.92 35.54 11.24
N PRO A 33 2.09 35.79 10.64
CA PRO A 33 2.52 35.07 9.44
C PRO A 33 2.91 33.61 9.73
N VAL A 34 2.69 32.76 8.72
CA VAL A 34 3.18 31.37 8.70
C VAL A 34 4.71 31.38 8.79
N GLY A 35 5.21 30.70 9.82
CA GLY A 35 6.60 30.69 10.25
C GLY A 35 6.72 30.98 11.75
N ILE A 36 5.76 31.73 12.31
CA ILE A 36 5.71 32.10 13.73
C ILE A 36 4.31 31.95 14.33
N LEU A 37 3.43 31.12 13.77
CA LEU A 37 2.11 30.83 14.35
C LEU A 37 2.22 30.11 15.71
N ALA A 38 1.19 30.17 16.57
CA ALA A 38 1.16 29.48 17.85
C ALA A 38 1.48 27.99 17.71
N CYS A 39 0.94 27.28 16.72
CA CYS A 39 1.30 25.89 16.43
C CYS A 39 2.77 25.65 16.05
N GLN A 40 3.48 26.67 15.58
CA GLN A 40 4.89 26.60 15.19
C GLN A 40 5.82 27.08 16.30
N ARG A 41 5.31 27.90 17.24
CA ARG A 41 6.01 28.36 18.46
C ARG A 41 5.85 27.37 19.62
N ASP A 42 4.69 26.72 19.71
CA ASP A 42 4.34 25.71 20.70
C ASP A 42 3.61 24.53 20.00
N PRO A 43 4.37 23.55 19.47
CA PRO A 43 3.84 22.44 18.68
C PRO A 43 2.89 21.51 19.45
N LEU A 44 3.01 21.45 20.78
CA LEU A 44 2.15 20.61 21.63
C LEU A 44 0.91 21.35 22.14
N ARG A 45 0.80 22.67 21.92
CA ARG A 45 -0.39 23.44 22.26
C ARG A 45 -1.60 23.01 21.43
N ARG A 46 -2.69 22.71 22.12
CA ARG A 46 -3.94 22.22 21.51
C ARG A 46 -5.03 23.27 21.35
N THR A 47 -4.98 24.36 22.13
CA THR A 47 -6.03 25.38 22.17
C THR A 47 -5.45 26.79 22.32
N ILE A 48 -6.11 27.78 21.74
CA ILE A 48 -5.75 29.20 21.84
C ILE A 48 -6.99 30.09 21.75
N ASP A 49 -7.08 31.05 22.68
CA ASP A 49 -7.97 32.20 22.54
C ASP A 49 -7.36 33.18 21.52
N THR A 50 -8.14 33.55 20.51
CA THR A 50 -7.69 34.37 19.39
C THR A 50 -8.84 35.22 18.86
N THR A 51 -8.54 36.09 17.90
CA THR A 51 -9.51 37.02 17.31
C THR A 51 -9.62 36.79 15.81
N VAL A 52 -10.83 36.99 15.28
CA VAL A 52 -11.06 36.97 13.84
C VAL A 52 -10.50 38.26 13.22
N VAL A 53 -9.62 38.10 12.22
CA VAL A 53 -9.07 39.21 11.43
C VAL A 53 -9.97 39.49 10.23
N SER A 54 -10.39 38.43 9.53
CA SER A 54 -11.30 38.54 8.39
C SER A 54 -12.06 37.22 8.15
N ALA A 55 -13.21 37.32 7.50
CA ALA A 55 -13.99 36.19 7.02
C ALA A 55 -14.61 36.49 5.66
N GLU A 56 -14.57 35.52 4.75
CA GLU A 56 -15.21 35.62 3.43
C GLU A 56 -15.81 34.28 2.99
N ILE A 57 -16.82 34.33 2.11
CA ILE A 57 -17.43 33.10 1.58
C ILE A 57 -16.49 32.50 0.54
N HIS A 58 -16.15 31.22 0.70
CA HIS A 58 -15.38 30.49 -0.28
C HIS A 58 -16.18 30.34 -1.58
N ARG A 59 -15.66 30.92 -2.66
CA ARG A 59 -16.17 30.73 -4.01
C ARG A 59 -15.20 29.81 -4.75
N PRO A 60 -15.57 28.55 -5.05
CA PRO A 60 -14.68 27.68 -5.79
C PRO A 60 -14.42 28.28 -7.19
N PRO A 61 -13.18 28.20 -7.70
CA PRO A 61 -12.90 28.66 -9.06
C PRO A 61 -13.77 27.87 -10.06
N PRO A 62 -14.17 28.48 -11.19
CA PRO A 62 -14.90 27.78 -12.25
C PRO A 62 -14.10 26.54 -12.67
N SER A 63 -14.78 25.40 -12.81
CA SER A 63 -14.14 24.12 -13.04
C SER A 63 -13.44 24.08 -14.41
N ASP A 64 -12.11 24.15 -14.43
CA ASP A 64 -11.33 23.75 -15.60
C ASP A 64 -11.34 22.22 -15.73
N ALA A 65 -12.29 21.71 -16.52
CA ALA A 65 -12.35 20.33 -16.95
C ALA A 65 -11.15 20.02 -17.86
N GLY A 66 -9.98 19.66 -17.30
CA GLY A 66 -8.84 19.30 -18.15
C GLY A 66 -7.56 18.77 -17.50
N LYS A 67 -7.25 19.07 -16.24
CA LYS A 67 -5.97 18.60 -15.64
C LYS A 67 -6.21 17.50 -14.60
N LYS A 68 -6.11 16.24 -15.04
CA LYS A 68 -5.86 15.09 -14.15
C LYS A 68 -4.44 15.23 -13.56
N GLY A 69 -4.31 16.05 -12.52
CA GLY A 69 -3.12 16.08 -11.66
C GLY A 69 -3.04 14.80 -10.81
N LYS A 70 -1.84 14.24 -10.69
CA LYS A 70 -1.53 13.04 -9.87
C LYS A 70 -2.14 13.16 -8.47
N LYS A 71 -3.00 12.20 -8.10
CA LYS A 71 -3.51 12.04 -6.73
C LYS A 71 -2.36 11.76 -5.78
N THR A 72 -2.06 12.74 -4.93
CA THR A 72 -1.35 12.56 -3.65
C THR A 72 -2.12 13.36 -2.61
N VAL A 73 -3.40 13.01 -2.42
CA VAL A 73 -4.29 13.78 -1.54
C VAL A 73 -4.16 13.22 -0.12
N VAL A 74 -3.27 13.81 0.67
CA VAL A 74 -3.17 13.58 2.13
C VAL A 74 -4.01 14.62 2.91
N ALA A 75 -4.38 15.73 2.26
CA ALA A 75 -5.32 16.70 2.82
C ALA A 75 -6.76 16.15 2.81
N PRO A 76 -7.57 16.37 3.85
CA PRO A 76 -8.99 16.01 3.85
C PRO A 76 -9.73 16.65 2.67
N THR A 77 -10.74 16.00 2.08
CA THR A 77 -11.56 16.65 1.05
C THR A 77 -12.46 17.71 1.69
N LEU A 78 -12.62 18.87 1.04
CA LEU A 78 -13.59 19.87 1.50
C LEU A 78 -15.02 19.28 1.47
N PRO A 79 -15.86 19.53 2.49
CA PRO A 79 -17.22 19.02 2.53
C PRO A 79 -18.10 19.66 1.45
N ILE A 80 -19.20 18.98 1.11
CA ILE A 80 -20.23 19.49 0.21
C ILE A 80 -21.09 20.47 1.01
N GLY A 81 -21.00 21.77 0.71
CA GLY A 81 -21.76 22.81 1.38
C GLY A 81 -21.07 24.18 1.34
N PRO A 82 -21.68 25.21 1.94
CA PRO A 82 -21.06 26.51 2.07
C PRO A 82 -19.82 26.43 2.97
N ILE A 83 -18.73 27.05 2.52
CA ILE A 83 -17.47 27.15 3.25
C ILE A 83 -17.14 28.63 3.47
N ILE A 84 -16.65 28.95 4.66
CA ILE A 84 -16.17 30.29 5.01
C ILE A 84 -14.66 30.21 5.18
N LEU A 85 -13.95 31.14 4.55
CA LEU A 85 -12.52 31.35 4.72
C LEU A 85 -12.32 32.31 5.89
N VAL A 86 -11.79 31.81 7.00
CA VAL A 86 -11.59 32.60 8.23
C VAL A 86 -10.09 32.80 8.45
N THR A 87 -9.66 34.04 8.57
CA THR A 87 -8.30 34.40 8.98
C THR A 87 -8.32 34.80 10.45
N LEU A 88 -7.50 34.16 11.26
CA LEU A 88 -7.35 34.45 12.69
C LEU A 88 -6.09 35.26 12.93
N HIS A 89 -6.04 35.97 14.06
CA HIS A 89 -4.83 36.66 14.53
C HIS A 89 -3.71 35.64 14.74
N ASP A 90 -3.99 34.59 15.51
CA ASP A 90 -3.11 33.44 15.71
C ASP A 90 -3.89 32.12 15.69
N THR A 91 -3.22 30.99 15.50
CA THR A 91 -3.86 29.68 15.42
C THR A 91 -2.96 28.50 15.83
N VAL A 92 -3.59 27.51 16.48
CA VAL A 92 -3.02 26.18 16.75
C VAL A 92 -3.27 25.19 15.60
N ILE A 93 -4.12 25.54 14.63
CA ILE A 93 -4.44 24.73 13.45
C ILE A 93 -3.42 25.04 12.35
N PHE A 94 -2.55 24.08 12.05
CA PHE A 94 -1.46 24.25 11.09
C PHE A 94 -1.98 24.22 9.64
N PRO A 95 -1.62 25.22 8.81
CA PRO A 95 -2.07 25.30 7.42
C PRO A 95 -1.45 24.22 6.54
N GLU A 96 -0.18 24.34 6.19
CA GLU A 96 0.58 23.34 5.44
C GLU A 96 2.00 23.90 5.27
N GLY A 97 2.98 23.02 5.05
CA GLY A 97 4.35 23.49 4.78
C GLY A 97 5.40 22.41 4.98
N GLY A 98 6.50 22.53 4.22
CA GLY A 98 7.63 21.59 4.31
C GLY A 98 7.32 20.17 3.82
N GLY A 99 6.18 19.93 3.18
CA GLY A 99 5.68 18.59 2.85
C GLY A 99 4.71 18.01 3.88
N GLN A 100 4.47 18.71 4.99
CA GLN A 100 3.48 18.34 5.98
C GLN A 100 2.07 18.80 5.58
N PRO A 101 1.06 17.91 5.60
CA PRO A 101 -0.33 18.26 5.31
C PRO A 101 -0.98 19.14 6.38
N THR A 102 -2.05 19.83 5.99
CA THR A 102 -2.92 20.60 6.90
C THR A 102 -3.43 19.81 8.07
N ASP A 103 -3.62 20.51 9.18
CA ASP A 103 -4.45 20.07 10.28
C ASP A 103 -5.94 20.28 10.01
N THR A 104 -6.74 19.61 10.82
CA THR A 104 -8.18 19.80 11.02
C THR A 104 -8.40 20.27 12.45
N GLY A 105 -9.57 20.80 12.76
CA GLY A 105 -9.87 21.22 14.13
C GLY A 105 -11.21 21.91 14.24
N LEU A 106 -11.37 22.64 15.35
CA LEU A 106 -12.59 23.36 15.68
C LEU A 106 -12.27 24.82 15.97
N ILE A 107 -13.21 25.70 15.63
CA ILE A 107 -13.24 27.09 16.10
C ILE A 107 -14.55 27.27 16.86
N THR A 108 -14.49 27.76 18.10
CA THR A 108 -15.66 28.03 18.94
C THR A 108 -15.84 29.54 19.08
N THR A 109 -17.01 30.05 18.73
CA THR A 109 -17.35 31.47 18.90
C THR A 109 -17.71 31.75 20.36
N THR A 110 -17.06 32.72 21.00
CA THR A 110 -17.23 32.95 22.45
C THR A 110 -18.58 33.56 22.83
N LYS A 111 -19.25 34.23 21.88
CA LYS A 111 -20.54 34.90 22.11
C LYS A 111 -21.68 33.92 22.42
N ASP A 112 -21.71 32.79 21.73
CA ASP A 112 -22.80 31.81 21.77
C ASP A 112 -22.31 30.37 22.06
N GLY A 113 -21.00 30.16 22.18
CA GLY A 113 -20.39 28.85 22.41
C GLY A 113 -20.50 27.90 21.21
N ARG A 114 -20.87 28.41 20.04
CA ARG A 114 -21.09 27.58 18.86
C ARG A 114 -19.77 27.07 18.28
N GLN A 115 -19.70 25.78 18.00
CA GLN A 115 -18.54 25.13 17.42
C GLN A 115 -18.65 25.01 15.89
N TRP A 116 -17.53 25.28 15.23
CA TRP A 116 -17.41 25.27 13.78
C TRP A 116 -16.26 24.38 13.35
N GLU A 117 -16.51 23.47 12.41
CA GLU A 117 -15.49 22.52 11.94
C GLU A 117 -14.58 23.17 10.89
N VAL A 118 -13.26 23.06 11.11
CA VAL A 118 -12.22 23.44 10.15
C VAL A 118 -11.82 22.19 9.36
N ALA A 119 -12.28 22.14 8.10
CA ALA A 119 -12.01 21.00 7.22
C ALA A 119 -10.58 21.02 6.65
N GLN A 120 -10.05 22.23 6.42
CA GLN A 120 -8.68 22.46 5.95
C GLN A 120 -8.20 23.81 6.49
N CYS A 121 -6.90 23.98 6.61
CA CYS A 121 -6.24 25.27 6.77
C CYS A 121 -5.21 25.38 5.65
N LYS A 122 -5.07 26.54 5.00
CA LYS A 122 -4.09 26.72 3.92
C LYS A 122 -3.35 28.03 4.06
N ARG A 123 -2.18 28.09 3.41
CA ARG A 123 -1.38 29.30 3.37
C ARG A 123 -1.82 30.19 2.20
N HIS A 124 -2.41 31.35 2.50
CA HIS A 124 -2.72 32.38 1.49
C HIS A 124 -1.87 33.62 1.77
N GLY A 125 -1.01 34.01 0.82
CA GLY A 125 -0.19 35.23 0.96
C GLY A 125 0.70 35.27 2.21
N GLY A 126 1.07 34.11 2.77
CA GLY A 126 1.84 34.01 4.01
C GLY A 126 1.02 33.89 5.29
N HIS A 127 -0.32 33.89 5.22
CA HIS A 127 -1.23 33.78 6.37
C HIS A 127 -1.98 32.45 6.39
N ALA A 128 -2.38 32.02 7.58
CA ALA A 128 -3.21 30.82 7.77
C ALA A 128 -4.70 31.16 7.56
N VAL A 129 -5.31 30.53 6.56
CA VAL A 129 -6.72 30.68 6.21
C VAL A 129 -7.45 29.36 6.48
N HIS A 130 -8.46 29.41 7.33
CA HIS A 130 -9.22 28.26 7.80
C HIS A 130 -10.47 28.09 6.93
N TYR A 131 -10.64 26.91 6.36
CA TYR A 131 -11.80 26.52 5.57
C TYR A 131 -12.84 25.94 6.53
N VAL A 132 -13.74 26.79 6.99
CA VAL A 132 -14.75 26.47 7.99
C VAL A 132 -16.03 25.99 7.32
N SER A 133 -16.51 24.81 7.71
CA SER A 133 -17.74 24.23 7.19
C SER A 133 -18.97 24.81 7.89
N VAL A 134 -19.93 25.27 7.09
CA VAL A 134 -21.24 25.71 7.60
C VAL A 134 -22.22 24.54 7.52
N LYS A 135 -22.36 23.78 8.61
CA LYS A 135 -23.27 22.62 8.69
C LYS A 135 -24.73 23.01 8.93
N GLU A 136 -24.94 24.10 9.67
CA GLU A 136 -26.26 24.59 10.06
C GLU A 136 -26.38 26.08 9.75
N GLY A 137 -27.50 26.51 9.16
CA GLY A 137 -27.72 27.89 8.75
C GLY A 137 -27.16 28.22 7.37
N THR A 138 -27.03 29.52 7.07
CA THR A 138 -26.56 30.02 5.77
C THR A 138 -25.12 30.50 5.83
N ALA A 139 -24.48 30.71 4.67
CA ALA A 139 -23.13 31.25 4.59
C ALA A 139 -23.04 32.66 5.22
N GLU A 140 -24.12 33.43 5.11
CA GLU A 140 -24.24 34.76 5.70
C GLU A 140 -24.27 34.70 7.24
N ALA A 141 -25.00 33.74 7.82
CA ALA A 141 -25.00 33.54 9.27
C ALA A 141 -23.61 33.19 9.81
N GLY A 142 -22.83 32.41 9.05
CA GLY A 142 -21.44 32.15 9.42
C GLY A 142 -20.53 33.38 9.23
N LEU A 143 -20.75 34.24 8.22
CA LEU A 143 -20.01 35.51 8.12
C LEU A 143 -20.27 36.41 9.32
N GLU A 144 -21.51 36.49 9.79
CA GLU A 144 -21.86 37.25 10.99
C GLU A 144 -21.17 36.69 12.24
N ALA A 145 -21.13 35.36 12.38
CA ALA A 145 -20.44 34.68 13.47
C ALA A 145 -18.92 34.95 13.48
N PHE A 146 -18.32 35.14 12.30
CA PHE A 146 -16.90 35.45 12.12
C PHE A 146 -16.65 36.91 11.69
N ALA A 147 -17.45 37.86 12.18
CA ALA A 147 -17.18 39.27 11.94
C ALA A 147 -15.78 39.66 12.49
N PRO A 148 -15.03 40.56 11.82
CA PRO A 148 -13.73 41.03 12.31
C PRO A 148 -13.80 41.55 13.75
N GLY A 149 -12.83 41.15 14.58
CA GLY A 149 -12.75 41.50 16.00
C GLY A 149 -13.50 40.54 16.94
N VAL A 150 -14.30 39.59 16.42
CA VAL A 150 -14.93 38.55 17.25
C VAL A 150 -13.86 37.68 17.90
N SER A 151 -14.00 37.43 19.20
CA SER A 151 -13.15 36.50 19.94
C SER A 151 -13.62 35.05 19.72
N VAL A 152 -12.67 34.16 19.49
CA VAL A 152 -12.92 32.74 19.24
C VAL A 152 -11.86 31.89 19.93
N ILE A 153 -12.18 30.62 20.16
CA ILE A 153 -11.24 29.61 20.66
C ILE A 153 -10.94 28.68 19.49
N ALA A 154 -9.68 28.64 19.02
CA ALA A 154 -9.25 27.65 18.04
C ALA A 154 -8.63 26.45 18.75
N GLU A 155 -9.07 25.24 18.41
CA GLU A 155 -8.64 24.02 19.09
C GLU A 155 -8.46 22.81 18.15
N LEU A 156 -7.58 21.91 18.57
CA LEU A 156 -7.45 20.56 18.01
C LEU A 156 -8.16 19.59 18.96
N GLY A 157 -9.20 18.90 18.46
CA GLY A 157 -9.81 17.80 19.19
C GLY A 157 -8.83 16.63 19.38
N GLU A 158 -9.18 15.62 20.17
CA GLU A 158 -8.26 14.52 20.48
C GLU A 158 -7.74 13.82 19.22
N LYS A 159 -8.62 13.49 18.26
CA LYS A 159 -8.24 12.85 17.00
C LYS A 159 -7.40 13.77 16.09
N ASP A 160 -7.71 15.07 16.10
CA ASP A 160 -6.95 16.06 15.33
C ASP A 160 -5.53 16.18 15.90
N PHE A 161 -5.40 16.16 17.24
CA PHE A 161 -4.11 16.19 17.90
C PHE A 161 -3.32 14.89 17.73
N GLU A 162 -3.96 13.72 17.78
CA GLU A 162 -3.31 12.44 17.46
C GLU A 162 -2.70 12.49 16.05
N ARG A 163 -3.44 13.02 15.07
CA ARG A 163 -2.96 13.23 13.71
C ARG A 163 -1.84 14.27 13.64
N ARG A 164 -1.94 15.39 14.35
CA ARG A 164 -0.87 16.38 14.45
C ARG A 164 0.40 15.77 15.05
N TYR A 165 0.28 14.99 16.11
CA TYR A 165 1.41 14.34 16.78
C TYR A 165 2.07 13.31 15.87
N ASP A 166 1.28 12.52 15.14
CA ASP A 166 1.76 11.64 14.08
C ASP A 166 2.56 12.42 13.02
N HIS A 167 2.01 13.52 12.53
CA HIS A 167 2.68 14.34 11.52
C HIS A 167 4.01 14.92 12.03
N MET A 168 4.03 15.48 13.25
CA MET A 168 5.26 15.99 13.88
C MET A 168 6.29 14.88 14.08
N SER A 169 5.84 13.69 14.46
CA SER A 169 6.71 12.51 14.63
C SER A 169 7.40 12.18 13.32
N MET A 170 6.64 12.01 12.24
CA MET A 170 7.20 11.64 10.95
C MET A 170 8.05 12.75 10.32
N HIS A 171 7.68 14.02 10.50
CA HIS A 171 8.46 15.15 10.00
C HIS A 171 9.80 15.29 10.72
N THR A 172 9.80 15.20 12.05
CA THR A 172 11.03 15.20 12.87
C THR A 172 11.92 14.00 12.52
N SER A 173 11.31 12.83 12.29
CA SER A 173 12.01 11.61 11.88
C SER A 173 12.67 11.75 10.51
N GLN A 174 12.04 12.44 9.57
CA GLN A 174 12.62 12.71 8.26
C GLN A 174 13.86 13.59 8.34
N HIS A 175 13.84 14.63 9.19
CA HIS A 175 15.01 15.49 9.43
C HIS A 175 16.17 14.68 10.00
N LEU A 176 15.91 13.88 11.04
CA LEU A 176 16.91 12.97 11.63
C LEU A 176 17.49 12.01 10.57
N LEU A 177 16.63 11.35 9.80
CA LEU A 177 17.06 10.40 8.76
C LEU A 177 17.90 11.08 7.68
N SER A 178 17.45 12.24 7.16
CA SER A 178 18.14 12.93 6.08
C SER A 178 19.51 13.44 6.54
N ALA A 179 19.60 13.99 7.75
CA ALA A 179 20.87 14.39 8.33
C ALA A 179 21.84 13.21 8.48
N LEU A 180 21.37 12.04 8.93
CA LEU A 180 22.20 10.84 9.04
C LEU A 180 22.67 10.32 7.68
N LEU A 181 21.77 10.24 6.70
CA LEU A 181 22.12 9.80 5.34
C LEU A 181 23.16 10.70 4.69
N GLU A 182 23.00 12.02 4.82
CA GLU A 182 23.93 12.99 4.26
C GLU A 182 25.27 12.97 5.00
N THR A 183 25.26 12.97 6.34
CA THR A 183 26.50 13.06 7.13
C THR A 183 27.31 11.77 7.18
N ARG A 184 26.65 10.60 7.16
CA ARG A 184 27.32 9.29 7.28
C ARG A 184 27.63 8.66 5.93
N LEU A 185 26.77 8.86 4.93
CA LEU A 185 26.86 8.17 3.64
C LEU A 185 27.04 9.13 2.45
N ASN A 186 27.10 10.45 2.69
CA ASN A 186 27.09 11.47 1.64
C ASN A 186 25.93 11.27 0.65
N LEU A 187 24.77 10.85 1.17
CA LEU A 187 23.62 10.46 0.38
C LEU A 187 22.50 11.49 0.55
N PRO A 188 22.27 12.38 -0.43
CA PRO A 188 21.30 13.45 -0.29
C PRO A 188 19.86 12.93 -0.43
N THR A 189 18.94 13.54 0.32
CA THR A 189 17.49 13.34 0.16
C THR A 189 16.98 14.11 -1.07
N LEU A 190 16.50 13.38 -2.08
CA LEU A 190 15.96 13.98 -3.32
C LEU A 190 14.58 14.58 -3.08
N SER A 191 13.71 13.79 -2.45
CA SER A 191 12.35 14.16 -2.06
C SER A 191 11.94 13.36 -0.82
N TRP A 192 10.85 13.75 -0.17
CA TRP A 192 10.24 12.98 0.90
C TRP A 192 8.72 13.06 0.83
N SER A 193 8.04 12.11 1.45
CA SER A 193 6.58 12.10 1.50
C SER A 193 6.08 11.65 2.87
N LEU A 194 5.27 12.51 3.49
CA LEU A 194 4.40 12.12 4.59
C LEU A 194 3.17 11.43 4.01
N THR A 195 3.11 10.11 4.14
CA THR A 195 2.04 9.29 3.58
C THR A 195 0.87 9.18 4.56
N SER A 196 -0.33 8.91 4.06
CA SER A 196 -1.46 8.56 4.91
C SER A 196 -1.22 7.21 5.58
N TYR A 197 -1.40 7.14 6.89
CA TYR A 197 -1.42 5.88 7.64
C TYR A 197 -2.50 4.95 7.04
N PRO A 198 -2.26 3.62 6.89
CA PRO A 198 -1.19 2.81 7.47
C PRO A 198 0.12 2.72 6.67
N GLN A 199 0.26 3.47 5.57
CA GLN A 199 1.49 3.40 4.78
C GLN A 199 2.66 4.06 5.53
N PRO A 200 3.88 3.48 5.48
CA PRO A 200 5.07 4.14 6.01
C PRO A 200 5.42 5.40 5.20
N CYS A 201 6.05 6.38 5.85
CA CYS A 201 6.62 7.52 5.14
C CYS A 201 7.92 7.11 4.44
N TYR A 202 8.38 7.88 3.46
CA TYR A 202 9.63 7.58 2.76
C TYR A 202 10.42 8.83 2.38
N VAL A 203 11.73 8.64 2.23
CA VAL A 203 12.64 9.55 1.52
C VAL A 203 13.07 8.89 0.21
N GLU A 204 13.24 9.69 -0.85
CA GLU A 204 13.78 9.23 -2.13
C GLU A 204 15.27 9.54 -2.21
N LEU A 205 16.05 8.53 -2.61
CA LEU A 205 17.51 8.54 -2.64
C LEU A 205 18.01 8.31 -4.07
N PRO A 206 19.20 8.83 -4.43
CA PRO A 206 19.75 8.69 -5.78
C PRO A 206 20.27 7.27 -6.08
N ARG A 207 20.39 6.41 -5.08
CA ARG A 207 20.80 5.00 -5.23
C ARG A 207 20.19 4.13 -4.14
N GLY A 208 20.23 2.81 -4.36
CA GLY A 208 19.96 1.83 -3.31
C GLY A 208 21.02 1.81 -2.23
N MET A 209 20.64 1.27 -1.06
CA MET A 209 21.50 1.09 0.10
C MET A 209 21.73 -0.41 0.36
N SER A 210 22.91 -0.77 0.85
CA SER A 210 23.15 -2.13 1.32
C SER A 210 22.41 -2.39 2.64
N GLN A 211 22.25 -3.67 3.00
CA GLN A 211 21.64 -4.02 4.28
C GLN A 211 22.49 -3.53 5.46
N GLU A 212 23.84 -3.51 5.34
CA GLU A 212 24.71 -2.95 6.38
C GLU A 212 24.52 -1.44 6.54
N GLU A 213 24.40 -0.69 5.43
CA GLU A 213 24.12 0.75 5.48
C GLU A 213 22.78 1.03 6.17
N ILE A 214 21.72 0.29 5.81
CA ILE A 214 20.39 0.43 6.42
C ILE A 214 20.47 0.13 7.92
N ASN A 215 21.10 -0.97 8.31
CA ASN A 215 21.24 -1.36 9.71
C ASN A 215 22.04 -0.32 10.51
N SER A 216 23.15 0.18 9.96
CA SER A 216 23.98 1.20 10.59
C SER A 216 23.22 2.51 10.82
N ILE A 217 22.46 2.98 9.82
CA ILE A 217 21.67 4.21 9.94
C ILE A 217 20.54 4.02 10.96
N GLN A 218 19.85 2.89 10.93
CA GLN A 218 18.81 2.59 11.91
C GLN A 218 19.35 2.53 13.35
N SER A 219 20.50 1.89 13.56
CA SER A 219 21.14 1.82 14.88
C SER A 219 21.55 3.19 15.40
N GLU A 220 22.16 4.03 14.56
CA GLU A 220 22.55 5.40 14.94
C GLU A 220 21.32 6.29 15.20
N ALA A 221 20.28 6.18 14.38
CA ALA A 221 19.02 6.90 14.60
C ALA A 221 18.40 6.53 15.95
N ASN A 222 18.30 5.24 16.27
CA ASN A 222 17.81 4.79 17.57
C ASN A 222 18.69 5.28 18.73
N LYS A 223 20.02 5.25 18.58
CA LYS A 223 20.95 5.79 19.59
C LYS A 223 20.67 7.26 19.88
N LEU A 224 20.56 8.09 18.84
CA LEU A 224 20.24 9.52 19.00
C LEU A 224 18.85 9.74 19.60
N VAL A 225 17.86 8.93 19.23
CA VAL A 225 16.52 8.95 19.84
C VAL A 225 16.60 8.64 21.33
N PHE A 226 17.38 7.63 21.75
CA PHE A 226 17.62 7.31 23.17
C PHE A 226 18.38 8.40 23.92
N GLU A 227 19.33 9.09 23.26
CA GLU A 227 20.02 10.25 23.84
C GLU A 227 19.06 11.45 24.03
N GLY A 228 17.98 11.51 23.25
CA GLY A 228 16.93 12.50 23.41
C GLY A 228 17.33 13.92 23.03
N ARG A 229 18.10 14.08 21.94
CA ARG A 229 18.54 15.41 21.44
C ARG A 229 17.37 16.38 21.36
N ARG A 230 17.60 17.61 21.83
CA ARG A 230 16.58 18.65 21.85
C ARG A 230 16.32 19.11 20.43
N VAL A 231 15.08 19.50 20.18
CA VAL A 231 14.66 20.12 18.93
C VAL A 231 14.14 21.51 19.28
N HIS A 232 14.59 22.52 18.53
CA HIS A 232 14.15 23.89 18.68
C HIS A 232 14.07 24.57 17.31
N VAL A 233 13.45 25.75 17.28
CA VAL A 233 13.27 26.53 16.07
C VAL A 233 13.88 27.91 16.25
N GLU A 234 14.62 28.34 15.25
CA GLU A 234 15.19 29.68 15.15
C GLU A 234 14.46 30.44 14.06
N VAL A 235 13.98 31.64 14.38
CA VAL A 235 13.26 32.50 13.45
C VAL A 235 13.95 33.85 13.31
N GLN A 236 14.07 34.30 12.06
CA GLN A 236 14.65 35.59 11.71
C GLN A 236 13.85 36.25 10.58
N GLU A 237 14.02 37.55 10.39
CA GLU A 237 13.48 38.24 9.23
C GLU A 237 14.07 37.66 7.94
N LEU A 238 13.21 37.55 6.93
CA LEU A 238 13.64 37.17 5.59
C LEU A 238 14.17 38.40 4.86
N ASP A 239 15.49 38.53 4.79
CA ASP A 239 16.14 39.52 3.94
C ASP A 239 16.07 39.07 2.47
N ARG A 240 15.15 39.67 1.70
CA ARG A 240 14.98 39.39 0.27
C ARG A 240 16.10 39.96 -0.61
N GLN A 241 16.97 40.82 -0.05
CA GLN A 241 18.11 41.42 -0.77
C GLN A 241 19.43 40.67 -0.52
N ALA A 242 19.45 39.75 0.45
CA ALA A 242 20.61 38.92 0.75
C ALA A 242 20.79 37.78 -0.28
N ASP A 243 22.03 37.50 -0.68
CA ASP A 243 22.42 36.44 -1.62
C ASP A 243 21.76 35.09 -1.23
N PRO A 244 21.14 34.34 -2.16
CA PRO A 244 20.60 33.00 -1.89
C PRO A 244 21.57 32.05 -1.15
N GLN A 245 22.89 32.20 -1.37
CA GLN A 245 23.90 31.45 -0.60
C GLN A 245 24.00 31.89 0.87
N SER A 246 23.82 33.17 1.17
CA SER A 246 23.75 33.72 2.53
C SER A 246 22.44 33.38 3.25
N GLN A 247 21.41 32.97 2.50
CA GLN A 247 20.14 32.47 3.02
C GLN A 247 20.15 30.97 3.37
N SER A 248 21.27 30.27 3.16
CA SER A 248 21.49 28.95 3.77
C SER A 248 21.55 29.06 5.31
N ALA A 249 21.30 27.97 6.03
CA ALA A 249 21.43 27.99 7.49
C ALA A 249 22.94 28.07 7.84
N PRO A 250 23.40 28.99 8.73
CA PRO A 250 24.78 28.95 9.23
C PRO A 250 25.21 27.53 9.67
N LYS A 251 26.47 27.20 9.35
CA LYS A 251 27.09 25.90 9.59
C LYS A 251 26.99 25.51 11.07
N LEU A 252 26.72 24.23 11.37
CA LEU A 252 26.85 23.66 12.72
C LEU A 252 28.28 23.86 13.26
N GLU A 253 28.53 23.69 14.57
CA GLU A 253 29.87 23.79 15.18
C GLU A 253 30.94 22.90 14.51
N ASN A 254 30.51 21.85 13.80
CA ASN A 254 31.36 20.97 12.99
C ASN A 254 31.60 21.47 11.54
N GLY A 255 31.19 22.69 11.20
CA GLY A 255 31.45 23.36 9.94
C GLY A 255 30.55 22.98 8.76
N ARG A 256 29.44 22.24 8.95
CA ARG A 256 28.56 21.80 7.84
C ARG A 256 27.19 22.49 7.84
N ALA A 257 26.77 22.91 6.66
CA ALA A 257 25.40 23.36 6.37
C ALA A 257 24.69 22.23 5.64
N ILE A 258 23.52 21.84 6.13
CA ILE A 258 22.64 20.85 5.51
C ILE A 258 21.38 21.64 5.17
N GLY A 259 21.00 21.74 3.90
CA GLY A 259 19.71 22.31 3.52
C GLY A 259 19.65 23.05 2.19
N LYS A 260 18.50 22.89 1.51
CA LYS A 260 18.12 23.62 0.29
C LYS A 260 17.65 25.05 0.64
N ALA A 261 17.82 25.97 -0.30
CA ALA A 261 17.33 27.35 -0.19
C ALA A 261 15.80 27.40 -0.02
N LEU A 262 15.29 28.52 0.52
CA LEU A 262 13.85 28.77 0.62
C LEU A 262 13.20 28.72 -0.77
N PRO A 263 11.97 28.18 -0.92
CA PRO A 263 11.24 28.23 -2.18
C PRO A 263 11.04 29.67 -2.68
N GLU A 264 11.13 29.88 -3.99
CA GLU A 264 10.97 31.20 -4.63
C GLU A 264 9.60 31.85 -4.38
N ASP A 265 8.57 31.04 -4.10
CA ASP A 265 7.20 31.47 -3.81
C ASP A 265 6.95 31.79 -2.33
N TYR A 266 7.97 31.72 -1.46
CA TYR A 266 7.81 31.99 -0.04
C TYR A 266 7.62 33.49 0.24
N THR A 267 6.40 33.87 0.62
CA THR A 267 6.00 35.27 0.86
C THR A 267 5.93 35.67 2.34
N GLY A 268 6.09 34.73 3.27
CA GLY A 268 5.77 34.90 4.71
C GLY A 268 6.70 35.81 5.53
N GLY A 269 7.71 36.43 4.92
CA GLY A 269 8.56 37.44 5.56
C GLY A 269 9.47 36.94 6.69
N VAL A 270 9.37 35.66 7.08
CA VAL A 270 10.13 35.05 8.17
C VAL A 270 10.89 33.82 7.69
N LYS A 271 12.19 33.72 7.97
CA LYS A 271 12.94 32.48 7.77
C LYS A 271 12.91 31.67 9.07
N ARG A 272 12.31 30.48 9.01
CA ARG A 272 12.26 29.51 10.11
C ARG A 272 13.22 28.35 9.86
N VAL A 273 14.10 28.10 10.81
CA VAL A 273 15.07 27.00 10.80
C VAL A 273 14.75 26.05 11.94
N VAL A 274 14.64 24.76 11.65
CA VAL A 274 14.51 23.69 12.64
C VAL A 274 15.90 23.16 12.95
N VAL A 275 16.21 23.04 14.23
CA VAL A 275 17.51 22.55 14.73
C VAL A 275 17.26 21.32 15.58
N ILE A 276 17.97 20.23 15.26
CA ILE A 276 18.13 19.08 16.14
C ILE A 276 19.55 19.17 16.69
N ASP A 277 19.69 19.38 18.00
CA ASP A 277 20.96 19.71 18.64
C ASP A 277 22.08 18.73 18.26
N GLY A 278 23.11 19.24 17.58
CA GLY A 278 24.28 18.47 17.15
C GLY A 278 24.05 17.51 15.97
N VAL A 279 22.85 17.49 15.38
CA VAL A 279 22.46 16.54 14.32
C VAL A 279 22.06 17.25 13.04
N ASP A 280 21.09 18.16 13.11
CA ASP A 280 20.47 18.77 11.94
C ASP A 280 20.19 20.26 12.13
N ARG A 281 20.25 21.04 11.05
CA ARG A 281 19.89 22.46 11.05
C ARG A 281 19.41 22.89 9.66
N ASN A 282 18.09 22.86 9.46
CA ASN A 282 17.46 22.99 8.13
C ASN A 282 16.31 24.02 8.12
N PRO A 283 16.17 24.85 7.07
CA PRO A 283 14.97 25.66 6.87
C PRO A 283 13.73 24.77 6.72
N CYS A 284 12.74 24.93 7.59
CA CYS A 284 11.49 24.18 7.52
C CYS A 284 10.33 24.93 8.18
N CYS A 285 9.17 24.90 7.54
CA CYS A 285 7.94 25.52 8.03
C CYS A 285 7.00 24.55 8.76
N GLY A 286 7.28 23.24 8.76
CA GLY A 286 6.42 22.24 9.42
C GLY A 286 6.48 22.28 10.93
N THR A 287 5.59 21.53 11.59
CA THR A 287 5.62 21.36 13.05
C THR A 287 6.51 20.18 13.42
N HIS A 288 7.26 20.33 14.52
CA HIS A 288 8.24 19.34 14.97
C HIS A 288 8.05 19.06 16.45
N LEU A 289 8.43 17.85 16.88
CA LEU A 289 8.46 17.49 18.29
C LEU A 289 9.58 18.26 19.00
N PRO A 290 9.45 18.57 20.30
CA PRO A 290 10.46 19.34 21.05
C PRO A 290 11.73 18.54 21.41
N SER A 291 11.72 17.23 21.21
CA SER A 291 12.87 16.35 21.36
C SER A 291 12.72 15.14 20.43
N ILE A 292 13.82 14.60 19.94
CA ILE A 292 13.79 13.34 19.20
C ILE A 292 13.50 12.14 20.12
N HIS A 293 13.57 12.31 21.45
CA HIS A 293 13.10 11.29 22.41
C HIS A 293 11.62 10.95 22.23
N ASN A 294 10.81 11.93 21.82
CA ASN A 294 9.38 11.74 21.54
C ASN A 294 9.12 10.73 20.38
N LEU A 295 10.13 10.43 19.56
CA LEU A 295 10.05 9.42 18.50
C LEU A 295 10.08 7.99 19.03
N GLN A 296 10.62 7.78 20.24
CA GLN A 296 10.79 6.50 20.95
C GLN A 296 11.67 5.47 20.22
N LEU A 297 11.24 4.99 19.06
CA LEU A 297 11.94 4.01 18.24
C LEU A 297 11.96 4.47 16.78
N PHE A 298 12.97 4.02 16.05
CA PHE A 298 13.17 4.28 14.64
C PHE A 298 13.32 2.96 13.87
N LEU A 299 12.50 2.74 12.84
CA LEU A 299 12.54 1.54 12.01
C LEU A 299 12.60 1.91 10.52
N LEU A 300 13.47 1.23 9.78
CA LEU A 300 13.58 1.25 8.32
C LEU A 300 13.06 -0.10 7.77
N PRO A 301 11.73 -0.25 7.55
CA PRO A 301 11.15 -1.56 7.30
C PRO A 301 11.51 -2.18 5.95
N HIS A 302 11.67 -1.37 4.89
CA HIS A 302 12.00 -1.85 3.55
C HIS A 302 12.40 -0.71 2.61
N THR A 303 12.84 -1.08 1.41
CA THR A 303 13.15 -0.17 0.30
C THR A 303 12.40 -0.57 -0.97
N GLU A 304 12.05 0.40 -1.82
CA GLU A 304 11.47 0.18 -3.15
C GLU A 304 12.34 0.87 -4.22
N SER A 305 12.79 0.12 -5.22
CA SER A 305 13.53 0.69 -6.36
C SER A 305 12.55 1.23 -7.42
N LEU A 306 12.79 2.46 -7.87
CA LEU A 306 12.01 3.14 -8.90
C LEU A 306 12.87 3.31 -10.16
N SER A 307 12.50 2.62 -11.23
CA SER A 307 13.08 2.86 -12.55
C SER A 307 12.32 3.98 -13.25
N ARG A 308 12.96 5.15 -13.44
CA ARG A 308 12.42 6.23 -14.28
C ARG A 308 13.16 6.24 -15.62
N ARG A 309 12.40 6.25 -16.72
CA ARG A 309 12.95 6.62 -18.03
C ARG A 309 12.91 8.14 -18.11
N ASP A 310 14.07 8.77 -18.05
CA ASP A 310 14.17 10.19 -18.36
C ASP A 310 14.26 10.35 -19.88
N GLY A 311 13.39 11.19 -20.45
CA GLY A 311 13.21 11.33 -21.90
C GLY A 311 14.47 11.72 -22.68
N ASN A 312 15.52 12.23 -22.00
CA ASN A 312 16.76 12.69 -22.62
C ASN A 312 18.05 12.12 -22.01
N SER A 313 18.02 11.23 -21.00
CA SER A 313 19.24 10.71 -20.37
C SER A 313 19.02 9.40 -19.62
N GLY A 314 19.14 8.26 -20.31
CA GLY A 314 19.27 6.92 -19.70
C GLY A 314 18.14 6.52 -18.72
N SER A 315 18.31 5.34 -18.10
CA SER A 315 17.46 4.89 -17.00
C SER A 315 18.08 5.35 -15.68
N THR A 316 17.45 6.28 -14.97
CA THR A 316 17.85 6.64 -13.60
C THR A 316 17.05 5.80 -12.61
N THR A 317 17.73 5.01 -11.78
CA THR A 317 17.09 4.24 -10.71
C THR A 317 17.22 4.99 -9.40
N THR A 318 16.12 5.55 -8.90
CA THR A 318 16.04 6.10 -7.54
C THR A 318 15.48 5.05 -6.59
N VAL A 319 15.66 5.23 -5.29
CA VAL A 319 15.15 4.30 -4.28
C VAL A 319 14.35 5.03 -3.23
N ARG A 320 13.17 4.51 -2.90
CA ARG A 320 12.43 4.92 -1.71
C ARG A 320 12.93 4.13 -0.51
N LEU A 321 13.43 4.83 0.50
CA LEU A 321 13.69 4.26 1.81
C LEU A 321 12.52 4.62 2.73
N TYR A 322 11.78 3.59 3.16
CA TYR A 322 10.64 3.77 4.04
C TYR A 322 11.09 3.83 5.50
N PHE A 323 10.37 4.59 6.32
CA PHE A 323 10.64 4.73 7.75
C PHE A 323 9.36 4.87 8.59
N LEU A 324 9.44 4.42 9.84
CA LEU A 324 8.38 4.47 10.85
C LEU A 324 8.96 4.89 12.20
N CYS A 325 8.26 5.78 12.91
CA CYS A 325 8.60 6.22 14.26
C CYS A 325 7.34 6.48 15.09
N GLY A 326 7.51 6.66 16.40
CA GLY A 326 6.45 7.10 17.32
C GLY A 326 5.18 6.24 17.23
N PRO A 327 3.99 6.86 17.24
CA PRO A 327 2.72 6.14 17.23
C PRO A 327 2.53 5.19 16.05
N ARG A 328 3.03 5.53 14.85
CA ARG A 328 2.93 4.62 13.67
C ARG A 328 3.72 3.35 13.89
N LEU A 329 4.92 3.47 14.46
CA LEU A 329 5.77 2.33 14.70
C LEU A 329 5.18 1.42 15.78
N ILE A 330 4.62 1.98 16.86
CA ILE A 330 3.92 1.17 17.87
C ILE A 330 2.77 0.39 17.23
N HIS A 331 1.91 1.05 16.45
CA HIS A 331 0.83 0.36 15.76
C HIS A 331 1.33 -0.71 14.78
N HIS A 332 2.40 -0.41 14.03
CA HIS A 332 3.02 -1.36 13.11
C HIS A 332 3.55 -2.60 13.85
N LEU A 333 4.24 -2.43 14.99
CA LEU A 333 4.76 -3.53 15.81
C LEU A 333 3.63 -4.37 16.40
N THR A 334 2.58 -3.74 16.94
CA THR A 334 1.40 -4.44 17.47
C THR A 334 0.69 -5.25 16.39
N ASN A 335 0.48 -4.67 15.20
CA ASN A 335 -0.14 -5.36 14.07
C ASN A 335 0.74 -6.53 13.59
N THR A 336 2.03 -6.31 13.41
CA THR A 336 2.98 -7.37 12.99
C THR A 336 3.03 -8.50 14.01
N HIS A 337 3.06 -8.19 15.30
CA HIS A 337 3.06 -9.19 16.37
C HIS A 337 1.74 -10.00 16.40
N THR A 338 0.60 -9.33 16.18
CA THR A 338 -0.71 -9.98 16.12
C THR A 338 -0.82 -10.92 14.92
N LEU A 339 -0.36 -10.47 13.75
CA LEU A 339 -0.29 -11.30 12.55
C LEU A 339 0.62 -12.51 12.75
N LEU A 340 1.83 -12.32 13.29
CA LEU A 340 2.77 -13.41 13.54
C LEU A 340 2.21 -14.43 14.55
N THR A 341 1.55 -13.95 15.61
CA THR A 341 0.90 -14.82 16.61
C THR A 341 -0.25 -15.63 16.02
N SER A 342 -1.08 -14.99 15.18
CA SER A 342 -2.14 -15.69 14.46
C SER A 342 -1.59 -16.76 13.52
N THR A 343 -0.53 -16.45 12.76
CA THR A 343 0.14 -17.41 11.88
C THR A 343 0.75 -18.57 12.68
N ALA A 344 1.40 -18.29 13.80
CA ALA A 344 1.96 -19.32 14.68
C ALA A 344 0.89 -20.29 15.21
N SER A 345 -0.28 -19.75 15.58
CA SER A 345 -1.45 -20.54 16.01
C SER A 345 -1.97 -21.46 14.91
N ILE A 346 -2.16 -20.93 13.68
CA ILE A 346 -2.58 -21.71 12.51
C ILE A 346 -1.63 -22.89 12.26
N LEU A 347 -0.34 -22.66 12.41
CA LEU A 347 0.71 -23.67 12.19
C LEU A 347 0.99 -24.56 13.40
N SER A 348 0.31 -24.30 14.54
CA SER A 348 0.56 -24.95 15.83
C SER A 348 2.05 -24.96 16.20
N SER A 349 2.70 -23.80 16.13
CA SER A 349 4.15 -23.65 16.33
C SER A 349 4.49 -22.43 17.20
N GLY A 350 5.72 -22.35 17.70
CA GLY A 350 6.21 -21.17 18.40
C GLY A 350 6.59 -20.03 17.43
N LEU A 351 6.51 -18.77 17.88
CA LEU A 351 6.79 -17.59 17.05
C LEU A 351 8.14 -17.64 16.31
N PRO A 352 9.28 -18.02 16.94
CA PRO A 352 10.58 -17.98 16.26
C PRO A 352 10.73 -18.98 15.11
N VAL A 353 9.97 -20.08 15.16
CA VAL A 353 10.05 -21.17 14.17
C VAL A 353 8.97 -21.07 13.09
N VAL A 354 8.13 -20.02 13.11
CA VAL A 354 7.08 -19.83 12.10
C VAL A 354 7.62 -19.90 10.67
N PRO A 355 8.73 -19.24 10.29
CA PRO A 355 9.25 -19.32 8.93
C PRO A 355 9.63 -20.74 8.52
N GLU A 356 10.30 -21.48 9.41
CA GLU A 356 10.68 -22.88 9.18
C GLU A 356 9.44 -23.77 9.06
N ARG A 357 8.43 -23.55 9.89
CA ARG A 357 7.17 -24.31 9.85
C ARG A 357 6.36 -24.04 8.58
N VAL A 358 6.34 -22.80 8.09
CA VAL A 358 5.75 -22.46 6.78
C VAL A 358 6.48 -23.23 5.68
N GLN A 359 7.80 -23.22 5.68
CA GLN A 359 8.59 -23.94 4.67
C GLN A 359 8.32 -25.45 4.72
N GLN A 360 8.22 -26.02 5.92
CA GLN A 360 7.85 -27.44 6.10
C GLN A 360 6.49 -27.76 5.50
N VAL A 361 5.46 -26.93 5.72
CA VAL A 361 4.12 -27.13 5.12
C VAL A 361 4.18 -27.07 3.60
N VAL A 362 4.97 -26.14 3.03
CA VAL A 362 5.18 -26.07 1.58
C VAL A 362 5.83 -27.35 1.04
N ASP A 363 6.84 -27.88 1.74
CA ASP A 363 7.54 -29.09 1.31
C ASP A 363 6.71 -30.37 1.50
N GLU A 364 5.94 -30.45 2.58
CA GLU A 364 4.96 -31.53 2.81
C GLU A 364 3.88 -31.54 1.73
N ARG A 365 3.35 -30.36 1.35
CA ARG A 365 2.42 -30.24 0.23
C ARG A 365 3.04 -30.73 -1.08
N ARG A 366 4.27 -30.33 -1.41
CA ARG A 366 4.97 -30.80 -2.62
C ARG A 366 5.16 -32.32 -2.63
N LYS A 367 5.50 -32.92 -1.48
CA LYS A 367 5.62 -34.38 -1.34
C LYS A 367 4.28 -35.09 -1.51
N ALA A 368 3.21 -34.54 -0.93
CA ALA A 368 1.86 -35.06 -1.08
C ALA A 368 1.40 -35.00 -2.54
N ASP A 369 1.59 -33.85 -3.22
CA ASP A 369 1.26 -33.69 -4.65
C ASP A 369 2.03 -34.69 -5.52
N LYS A 370 3.32 -34.92 -5.24
CA LYS A 370 4.12 -35.95 -5.92
C LYS A 370 3.55 -37.35 -5.67
N ARG A 371 3.23 -37.69 -4.41
CA ARG A 371 2.66 -39.00 -4.06
C ARG A 371 1.31 -39.22 -4.74
N VAL A 372 0.47 -38.18 -4.85
CA VAL A 372 -0.79 -38.23 -5.62
C VAL A 372 -0.49 -38.58 -7.06
N GLY A 373 0.46 -37.89 -7.71
CA GLY A 373 0.87 -38.20 -9.09
C GLY A 373 1.41 -39.63 -9.29
N ASP A 374 2.17 -40.15 -8.31
CA ASP A 374 2.69 -41.53 -8.35
C ASP A 374 1.55 -42.56 -8.25
N VAL A 375 0.59 -42.36 -7.33
CA VAL A 375 -0.59 -43.24 -7.14
C VAL A 375 -1.53 -43.15 -8.34
N GLU A 376 -1.72 -41.95 -8.88
CA GLU A 376 -2.45 -41.71 -10.12
C GLU A 376 -1.81 -42.47 -11.30
N SER A 377 -0.48 -42.45 -11.41
CA SER A 377 0.22 -43.20 -12.45
C SER A 377 0.06 -44.72 -12.29
N GLU A 378 0.12 -45.23 -11.05
CA GLU A 378 -0.13 -46.64 -10.75
C GLU A 378 -1.56 -47.06 -11.09
N LEU A 379 -2.55 -46.28 -10.65
CA LEU A 379 -3.96 -46.52 -10.93
C LEU A 379 -4.25 -46.47 -12.43
N ALA A 380 -3.67 -45.51 -13.15
CA ALA A 380 -3.77 -45.44 -14.60
C ALA A 380 -3.22 -46.70 -15.27
N GLY A 381 -2.12 -47.25 -14.75
CA GLY A 381 -1.57 -48.54 -15.17
C GLY A 381 -2.54 -49.70 -14.96
N TRP A 382 -3.18 -49.79 -13.79
CA TRP A 382 -4.20 -50.82 -13.51
C TRP A 382 -5.43 -50.71 -14.41
N ILE A 383 -5.97 -49.50 -14.58
CA ILE A 383 -7.12 -49.25 -15.46
C ILE A 383 -6.75 -49.61 -16.91
N GLY A 384 -5.58 -49.18 -17.38
CA GLY A 384 -5.09 -49.48 -18.72
C GLY A 384 -4.97 -50.98 -18.97
N ARG A 385 -4.35 -51.73 -18.05
CA ARG A 385 -4.27 -53.20 -18.12
C ARG A 385 -5.64 -53.86 -18.17
N GLY A 386 -6.57 -53.45 -17.32
CA GLY A 386 -7.93 -54.00 -17.30
C GLY A 386 -8.68 -53.78 -18.61
N LEU A 387 -8.54 -52.61 -19.21
CA LEU A 387 -9.12 -52.29 -20.53
C LEU A 387 -8.48 -53.10 -21.66
N ILE A 388 -7.17 -53.34 -21.60
CA ILE A 388 -6.48 -54.19 -22.57
C ILE A 388 -6.94 -55.65 -22.44
N ASP A 389 -7.06 -56.17 -21.22
CA ASP A 389 -7.50 -57.54 -21.00
C ASP A 389 -8.95 -57.75 -21.45
N GLU A 390 -9.82 -56.75 -21.25
CA GLU A 390 -11.18 -56.73 -21.82
C GLU A 390 -11.15 -56.69 -23.35
N LEU A 391 -10.34 -55.81 -23.95
CA LEU A 391 -10.15 -55.74 -25.40
C LEU A 391 -9.70 -57.08 -25.99
N ILE A 392 -8.69 -57.73 -25.40
CA ILE A 392 -8.18 -59.02 -25.88
C ILE A 392 -9.26 -60.08 -25.79
N ARG A 393 -9.96 -60.18 -24.65
CA ARG A 393 -11.03 -61.17 -24.45
C ARG A 393 -12.18 -60.98 -25.43
N ASP A 394 -12.62 -59.75 -25.63
CA ASP A 394 -13.79 -59.44 -26.46
C ASP A 394 -13.50 -59.52 -27.96
N THR A 395 -12.23 -59.61 -28.38
CA THR A 395 -11.82 -59.66 -29.79
C THR A 395 -11.21 -60.99 -30.24
N GLN A 396 -11.29 -62.05 -29.42
CA GLN A 396 -10.74 -63.38 -29.72
C GLN A 396 -11.30 -64.02 -31.02
N ASP A 397 -12.49 -63.61 -31.48
CA ASP A 397 -13.16 -64.21 -32.66
C ASP A 397 -13.14 -63.34 -33.95
N GLY A 398 -12.48 -62.17 -33.95
CA GLY A 398 -12.43 -61.23 -35.10
C GLY A 398 -13.77 -60.55 -35.43
N ALA A 399 -13.91 -59.44 -36.17
CA ALA A 399 -12.99 -58.45 -36.74
C ALA A 399 -13.73 -57.09 -36.72
N GLY A 400 -14.08 -56.59 -35.52
CA GLY A 400 -14.81 -55.34 -35.33
C GLY A 400 -14.00 -54.32 -34.53
N LEU A 401 -14.27 -53.02 -34.73
CA LEU A 401 -13.75 -51.95 -33.90
C LEU A 401 -14.26 -52.13 -32.46
N TRP A 402 -13.36 -52.43 -31.52
CA TRP A 402 -13.72 -52.53 -30.10
C TRP A 402 -13.90 -51.14 -29.51
N LYS A 403 -14.98 -50.94 -28.76
CA LYS A 403 -15.39 -49.61 -28.30
C LYS A 403 -15.68 -49.63 -26.82
N LYS A 404 -15.18 -48.62 -26.11
CA LYS A 404 -15.41 -48.50 -24.67
C LYS A 404 -15.56 -47.05 -24.26
N HIS A 405 -16.42 -46.80 -23.28
CA HIS A 405 -16.47 -45.55 -22.56
C HIS A 405 -16.22 -45.81 -21.08
N LEU A 406 -15.39 -44.97 -20.46
CA LEU A 406 -15.15 -44.97 -19.03
C LEU A 406 -15.31 -43.56 -18.50
N HIS A 407 -16.32 -43.38 -17.65
CA HIS A 407 -16.55 -42.14 -16.92
C HIS A 407 -15.98 -42.25 -15.51
N ARG A 408 -15.39 -41.16 -15.00
CA ARG A 408 -14.97 -41.04 -13.61
C ARG A 408 -15.44 -39.72 -13.01
N THR A 409 -15.71 -39.75 -11.71
CA THR A 409 -15.81 -38.56 -10.90
C THR A 409 -14.44 -38.22 -10.32
N ASP A 410 -13.95 -37.00 -10.57
CA ASP A 410 -12.61 -36.58 -10.19
C ASP A 410 -12.58 -35.07 -9.91
N ASP A 411 -12.19 -34.71 -8.69
CA ASP A 411 -12.02 -33.32 -8.24
C ASP A 411 -10.57 -32.83 -8.42
N SER A 412 -9.72 -33.60 -9.10
CA SER A 412 -8.36 -33.21 -9.44
C SER A 412 -8.32 -31.87 -10.18
N SER A 413 -7.29 -31.07 -9.89
CA SER A 413 -6.99 -29.86 -10.64
C SER A 413 -6.46 -30.14 -12.06
N ASN A 414 -6.07 -31.38 -12.36
CA ASN A 414 -5.55 -31.79 -13.67
C ASN A 414 -6.18 -33.12 -14.16
N PRO A 415 -7.49 -33.16 -14.42
CA PRO A 415 -8.18 -34.38 -14.85
C PRO A 415 -7.65 -34.89 -16.20
N LEU A 416 -7.27 -33.99 -17.11
CA LEU A 416 -6.70 -34.37 -18.40
C LEU A 416 -5.35 -35.09 -18.25
N GLY A 417 -4.53 -34.69 -17.27
CA GLY A 417 -3.26 -35.35 -16.97
C GLY A 417 -3.47 -36.82 -16.62
N PHE A 418 -4.39 -37.10 -15.69
CA PHE A 418 -4.71 -38.47 -15.30
C PHE A 418 -5.30 -39.31 -16.45
N LEU A 419 -6.26 -38.75 -17.21
CA LEU A 419 -6.80 -39.44 -18.40
C LEU A 419 -5.70 -39.74 -19.42
N SER A 420 -4.73 -38.83 -19.58
CA SER A 420 -3.58 -39.02 -20.46
C SER A 420 -2.65 -40.12 -19.98
N SER A 421 -2.49 -40.30 -18.66
CA SER A 421 -1.76 -41.43 -18.08
C SER A 421 -2.45 -42.77 -18.38
N ILE A 422 -3.78 -42.85 -18.29
CA ILE A 422 -4.53 -44.06 -18.69
C ILE A 422 -4.30 -44.33 -20.18
N ALA A 423 -4.44 -43.30 -21.01
CA ALA A 423 -4.22 -43.41 -22.44
C ALA A 423 -2.80 -43.86 -22.81
N PHE A 424 -1.81 -43.45 -22.02
CA PHE A 424 -0.43 -43.91 -22.20
C PHE A 424 -0.30 -45.39 -21.81
N ALA A 425 -0.83 -45.79 -20.66
CA ALA A 425 -0.82 -47.19 -20.22
C ALA A 425 -1.50 -48.14 -21.23
N ILE A 426 -2.61 -47.71 -21.83
CA ILE A 426 -3.29 -48.47 -22.89
C ILE A 426 -2.40 -48.59 -24.12
N SER A 427 -1.86 -47.46 -24.61
CA SER A 427 -1.03 -47.45 -25.83
C SER A 427 0.28 -48.22 -25.67
N ASP A 428 0.83 -48.27 -24.46
CA ASP A 428 2.05 -49.00 -24.15
C ASP A 428 1.75 -50.50 -24.03
N GLY A 429 0.73 -50.87 -23.27
CA GLY A 429 0.35 -52.26 -23.07
C GLY A 429 -0.21 -52.96 -24.31
N THR A 430 -0.87 -52.24 -25.23
CA THR A 430 -1.29 -52.83 -26.53
C THR A 430 -0.10 -53.15 -27.43
N LYS A 431 0.98 -52.35 -27.37
CA LYS A 431 2.24 -52.65 -28.07
C LYS A 431 2.95 -53.85 -27.45
N ASP A 432 3.06 -53.88 -26.12
CA ASP A 432 3.72 -54.97 -25.37
C ASP A 432 3.04 -56.33 -25.63
N LYS A 433 1.70 -56.37 -25.55
CA LYS A 433 0.92 -57.60 -25.82
C LYS A 433 0.66 -57.88 -27.32
N SER A 434 1.23 -57.08 -28.22
CA SER A 434 1.06 -57.22 -29.68
C SER A 434 -0.42 -57.28 -30.13
N VAL A 435 -1.28 -56.47 -29.51
CA VAL A 435 -2.72 -56.45 -29.81
C VAL A 435 -2.95 -55.78 -31.17
N THR A 436 -3.50 -56.52 -32.14
CA THR A 436 -3.77 -56.02 -33.50
C THR A 436 -5.22 -55.60 -33.73
N SER A 437 -6.13 -55.90 -32.80
CA SER A 437 -7.54 -55.55 -32.91
C SER A 437 -7.74 -54.03 -32.83
N PRO A 438 -8.49 -53.40 -33.76
CA PRO A 438 -8.71 -51.97 -33.73
C PRO A 438 -9.59 -51.58 -32.54
N TYR A 439 -9.27 -50.46 -31.88
CA TYR A 439 -10.02 -49.97 -30.71
C TYR A 439 -10.28 -48.47 -30.73
N LEU A 440 -11.34 -48.06 -30.04
CA LEU A 440 -11.72 -46.67 -29.79
C LEU A 440 -12.28 -46.54 -28.36
N ILE A 441 -11.63 -45.74 -27.53
CA ILE A 441 -11.99 -45.56 -26.12
C ILE A 441 -12.24 -44.08 -25.86
N ILE A 442 -13.34 -43.77 -25.17
CA ILE A 442 -13.64 -42.44 -24.67
C ILE A 442 -13.51 -42.46 -23.15
N LEU A 443 -12.63 -41.63 -22.62
CA LEU A 443 -12.44 -41.42 -21.20
C LEU A 443 -13.04 -40.07 -20.83
N THR A 444 -13.86 -40.02 -19.79
CA THR A 444 -14.52 -38.78 -19.36
C THR A 444 -14.35 -38.59 -17.86
N SER A 445 -14.22 -37.34 -17.43
CA SER A 445 -13.99 -36.98 -16.03
C SER A 445 -14.79 -35.74 -15.66
N SER A 446 -15.62 -35.81 -14.62
CA SER A 446 -16.38 -34.66 -14.10
C SER A 446 -16.14 -34.47 -12.60
N PRO A 447 -16.19 -33.24 -12.08
CA PRO A 447 -16.10 -33.01 -10.64
C PRO A 447 -17.31 -33.60 -9.90
N SER A 448 -17.13 -33.90 -8.61
CA SER A 448 -18.19 -34.45 -7.75
C SER A 448 -19.29 -33.44 -7.48
N ALA A 449 -18.90 -32.18 -7.23
CA ALA A 449 -19.81 -31.06 -7.07
C ALA A 449 -19.92 -30.28 -8.38
N GLN A 450 -21.11 -30.35 -9.01
CA GLN A 450 -21.34 -29.75 -10.33
C GLN A 450 -22.33 -28.58 -10.25
N VAL A 451 -21.95 -27.50 -10.92
CA VAL A 451 -22.74 -26.26 -11.10
C VAL A 451 -22.81 -25.94 -12.60
N PRO A 452 -23.70 -25.03 -13.06
CA PRO A 452 -23.88 -24.77 -14.50
C PRO A 452 -22.61 -24.34 -15.28
N ASN A 453 -21.57 -23.88 -14.57
CA ASN A 453 -20.27 -23.51 -15.14
C ASN A 453 -19.17 -24.57 -14.88
N SER A 454 -19.49 -25.72 -14.30
CA SER A 454 -18.55 -26.83 -14.14
C SER A 454 -17.99 -27.29 -15.49
N GLN A 455 -16.79 -27.84 -15.45
CA GLN A 455 -16.08 -28.32 -16.63
C GLN A 455 -15.84 -29.82 -16.47
N SER A 456 -16.31 -30.61 -17.44
CA SER A 456 -15.96 -32.02 -17.55
C SER A 456 -14.94 -32.20 -18.67
N THR A 457 -13.92 -33.02 -18.43
CA THR A 457 -12.86 -33.30 -19.41
C THR A 457 -13.18 -34.58 -20.15
N VAL A 458 -12.93 -34.57 -21.47
CA VAL A 458 -13.13 -35.72 -22.35
C VAL A 458 -11.84 -35.98 -23.10
N LEU A 459 -11.40 -37.24 -23.13
CA LEU A 459 -10.26 -37.73 -23.88
C LEU A 459 -10.69 -38.94 -24.72
N VAL A 460 -10.56 -38.83 -26.03
CA VAL A 460 -10.76 -39.93 -26.97
C VAL A 460 -9.41 -40.46 -27.40
N ILE A 461 -9.26 -41.77 -27.37
CA ILE A 461 -8.07 -42.48 -27.84
C ILE A 461 -8.47 -43.65 -28.72
N GLY A 462 -7.64 -44.00 -29.69
CA GLY A 462 -7.91 -45.15 -30.54
C GLY A 462 -6.71 -45.56 -31.37
N SER A 463 -6.81 -46.72 -32.00
CA SER A 463 -5.78 -47.26 -32.90
C SER A 463 -5.84 -46.67 -34.32
N ASP A 464 -6.95 -46.02 -34.69
CA ASP A 464 -7.16 -45.38 -36.00
C ASP A 464 -7.46 -43.88 -35.82
N ASP A 465 -6.57 -43.04 -36.35
CA ASP A 465 -6.64 -41.58 -36.30
C ASP A 465 -7.93 -41.01 -36.90
N LYS A 466 -8.46 -41.62 -37.96
CA LYS A 466 -9.71 -41.18 -38.60
C LYS A 466 -10.89 -41.43 -37.67
N LYS A 467 -10.94 -42.61 -37.04
CA LYS A 467 -11.98 -42.97 -36.07
C LYS A 467 -11.97 -42.09 -34.83
N VAL A 468 -10.77 -41.75 -34.33
CA VAL A 468 -10.61 -40.80 -33.22
C VAL A 468 -11.15 -39.41 -33.60
N LYS A 469 -10.84 -38.93 -34.81
CA LYS A 469 -11.34 -37.65 -35.29
C LYS A 469 -12.86 -37.65 -35.48
N GLU A 470 -13.41 -38.70 -36.12
CA GLU A 470 -14.85 -38.91 -36.29
C GLU A 470 -15.58 -38.88 -34.95
N ALA A 471 -15.05 -39.58 -33.93
CA ALA A 471 -15.59 -39.56 -32.57
C ALA A 471 -15.55 -38.15 -31.95
N GLY A 472 -14.41 -37.48 -32.03
CA GLY A 472 -14.25 -36.12 -31.51
C GLY A 472 -15.20 -35.12 -32.14
N ASP A 473 -15.39 -35.18 -33.46
CA ASP A 473 -16.30 -34.29 -34.19
C ASP A 473 -17.78 -34.63 -33.93
N ALA A 474 -18.12 -35.91 -33.75
CA ALA A 474 -19.46 -36.32 -33.31
C ALA A 474 -19.78 -35.85 -31.88
N LEU A 475 -18.81 -35.93 -30.96
CA LEU A 475 -18.94 -35.39 -29.60
C LEU A 475 -19.15 -33.87 -29.59
N LYS A 476 -18.46 -33.12 -30.46
CA LYS A 476 -18.71 -31.68 -30.65
C LYS A 476 -20.15 -31.43 -31.09
N ALA A 477 -20.60 -32.15 -32.11
CA ALA A 477 -21.92 -31.92 -32.71
C ALA A 477 -23.07 -32.30 -31.78
N LYS A 478 -22.97 -33.45 -31.09
CA LYS A 478 -24.06 -33.97 -30.24
C LYS A 478 -24.09 -33.35 -28.85
N LEU A 479 -22.92 -33.20 -28.22
CA LEU A 479 -22.80 -32.79 -26.81
C LEU A 479 -22.27 -31.36 -26.62
N GLY A 480 -21.91 -30.67 -27.71
CA GLY A 480 -21.36 -29.32 -27.61
C GLY A 480 -19.98 -29.25 -26.96
N ILE A 481 -19.26 -30.38 -26.91
CA ILE A 481 -17.92 -30.45 -26.33
C ILE A 481 -16.96 -29.61 -27.17
N LYS A 482 -16.18 -28.74 -26.54
CA LYS A 482 -15.18 -27.91 -27.24
C LYS A 482 -13.80 -28.55 -27.09
N GLY A 483 -13.19 -28.91 -28.22
CA GLY A 483 -11.94 -29.66 -28.20
C GLY A 483 -11.30 -29.86 -29.57
N GLY A 484 -10.14 -30.52 -29.55
CA GLY A 484 -9.33 -30.82 -30.73
C GLY A 484 -8.40 -32.00 -30.49
N GLY A 485 -7.88 -32.55 -31.56
CA GLY A 485 -7.03 -33.74 -31.52
C GLY A 485 -6.14 -33.84 -32.74
N LYS A 486 -5.05 -34.61 -32.61
CA LYS A 486 -4.15 -34.96 -33.70
C LYS A 486 -3.68 -36.39 -33.48
N GLY A 487 -3.69 -37.18 -34.55
CA GLY A 487 -3.27 -38.58 -34.51
C GLY A 487 -4.21 -39.43 -33.62
N PRO A 488 -3.67 -40.31 -32.77
CA PRO A 488 -4.46 -41.30 -32.02
C PRO A 488 -5.18 -40.72 -30.81
N ARG A 489 -5.22 -39.39 -30.65
CA ARG A 489 -5.75 -38.69 -29.48
C ARG A 489 -6.56 -37.45 -29.85
N TRP A 490 -7.68 -37.27 -29.16
CA TRP A 490 -8.50 -36.07 -29.19
C TRP A 490 -8.94 -35.70 -27.77
N SER A 491 -8.91 -34.43 -27.42
CA SER A 491 -9.33 -33.97 -26.08
C SER A 491 -10.26 -32.77 -26.17
N GLY A 492 -11.17 -32.66 -25.21
CA GLY A 492 -12.12 -31.56 -25.16
C GLY A 492 -12.69 -31.35 -23.77
N LYS A 493 -13.44 -30.26 -23.63
CA LYS A 493 -14.15 -29.90 -22.41
C LYS A 493 -15.63 -29.69 -22.68
N LEU A 494 -16.46 -30.24 -21.81
CA LEU A 494 -17.87 -29.96 -21.72
C LEU A 494 -18.10 -28.91 -20.64
N SER A 495 -18.80 -27.83 -20.97
CA SER A 495 -19.31 -26.88 -19.98
C SER A 495 -20.71 -27.29 -19.52
N GLY A 496 -20.90 -27.38 -18.21
CA GLY A 496 -22.18 -27.70 -17.60
C GLY A 496 -22.12 -28.93 -16.68
N VAL A 497 -23.30 -29.42 -16.33
CA VAL A 497 -23.47 -30.59 -15.45
C VAL A 497 -23.50 -31.86 -16.30
N TRP A 498 -22.59 -32.78 -16.01
CA TRP A 498 -22.56 -34.14 -16.53
C TRP A 498 -23.64 -34.99 -15.86
N ARG A 499 -24.61 -35.48 -16.64
CA ARG A 499 -25.67 -36.38 -16.17
C ARG A 499 -25.60 -37.69 -16.94
N ASP A 500 -25.71 -38.79 -16.22
CA ASP A 500 -25.67 -40.12 -16.83
C ASP A 500 -26.78 -40.35 -17.86
N THR A 501 -27.96 -39.78 -17.59
CA THR A 501 -29.12 -39.90 -18.48
C THR A 501 -28.97 -39.16 -19.80
N LYS A 502 -28.01 -38.24 -19.93
CA LYS A 502 -27.87 -37.39 -21.12
C LYS A 502 -26.46 -37.41 -21.69
N GLU A 503 -25.48 -36.94 -20.93
CA GLU A 503 -24.10 -36.82 -21.40
C GLU A 503 -23.44 -38.20 -21.57
N THR A 504 -23.53 -39.10 -20.57
CA THR A 504 -23.05 -40.48 -20.70
C THR A 504 -23.78 -41.21 -21.84
N ALA A 505 -25.11 -41.12 -21.91
CA ALA A 505 -25.89 -41.71 -23.00
C ALA A 505 -25.48 -41.19 -24.40
N GLY A 506 -25.22 -39.89 -24.53
CA GLY A 506 -24.77 -39.30 -25.80
C GLY A 506 -23.35 -39.73 -26.21
N VAL A 507 -22.48 -40.02 -25.23
CA VAL A 507 -21.17 -40.63 -25.51
C VAL A 507 -21.33 -42.06 -26.04
N GLU A 508 -22.17 -42.87 -25.40
CA GLU A 508 -22.46 -44.24 -25.86
C GLU A 508 -23.08 -44.27 -27.26
N GLU A 509 -24.01 -43.36 -27.54
CA GLU A 509 -24.61 -43.22 -28.87
C GLU A 509 -23.58 -42.79 -29.93
N THR A 510 -22.61 -41.96 -29.53
CA THR A 510 -21.49 -41.57 -30.41
C THR A 510 -20.63 -42.79 -30.75
N LEU A 511 -20.28 -43.62 -29.77
CA LEU A 511 -19.52 -44.85 -30.00
C LEU A 511 -20.27 -45.81 -30.94
N LYS A 512 -21.58 -46.01 -30.73
CA LYS A 512 -22.40 -46.89 -31.58
C LYS A 512 -22.42 -46.45 -33.05
N GLY A 513 -22.33 -45.14 -33.33
CA GLY A 513 -22.38 -44.59 -34.69
C GLY A 513 -21.11 -44.73 -35.54
N ILE A 514 -19.99 -45.19 -34.97
CA ILE A 514 -18.68 -45.24 -35.63
C ILE A 514 -18.37 -46.67 -36.07
N TRP A 515 -18.17 -46.95 -37.36
CA TRP A 515 -18.01 -48.32 -37.87
C TRP A 515 -16.61 -48.62 -38.37
#